data_AF-A0A957WGS4-F1
#
_entry.id   AF-A0A957WGS4-F1
#
_cell.length_a   1.000
_cell.length_b   1.000
_cell.length_c   1.000
_cell.angle_alpha   90.00
_cell.angle_beta   90.00
_cell.angle_gamma   90.00
#
_symmetry.space_group_name_H-M   'P 1'
#
loop_
_entity.id
_entity.type
_entity.pdbx_description
1 polymer ?
#
loop_
_entity_poly.entity_id
_entity_poly.type
_entity_poly.pdbx_seq_one_letter_code
_entity_poly.pdbx_strand_id
1 'polypeptide(L)'
;MTASDATLSTKLFKLNYGSEIEAEIERLLPLIDRQPELTASFKPRWLAIKLLEGEPDIIERVKTAPDGPALLAQAQQASARIEAAYGDSVDIAIADARYGFIHGLARQVVDTSQLSRYTFTDRIDRIVTNRLLGLPIFLVVMYVMFKLVVDVSAPYLDWVDGVITGPVTNWAASLLNLVAAPEWLHAMILDGVIAGVGGVLVFVPGLFVLYFFLTLLEDSGYMARVAFLMDKFMSFTGLHGKSFIPLILGFGCAVPAVYATRTLENERDRIATGLLVPLMSCSA
;
A
#
# COMPACT_ATOMS: atom_id res chain seq x y z
N MET A 1 41.09 -9.02 -31.90
CA MET A 1 40.08 -8.76 -32.94
C MET A 1 39.36 -7.49 -32.55
N THR A 2 39.36 -6.55 -33.49
CA THR A 2 39.07 -5.13 -33.36
C THR A 2 37.62 -4.87 -32.96
N ALA A 3 37.45 -4.04 -31.92
CA ALA A 3 36.19 -3.36 -31.63
C ALA A 3 35.87 -2.42 -32.79
N SER A 4 35.07 -2.92 -33.74
CA SER A 4 34.51 -2.10 -34.81
C SER A 4 33.32 -1.34 -34.24
N ASP A 5 33.44 -0.02 -34.26
CA ASP A 5 32.37 0.95 -34.06
C ASP A 5 31.08 0.51 -34.77
N ALA A 6 30.13 0.00 -33.98
CA ALA A 6 28.75 -0.11 -34.41
C ALA A 6 28.13 1.28 -34.22
N THR A 7 28.15 2.08 -35.28
CA THR A 7 27.32 3.27 -35.42
C THR A 7 25.85 2.85 -35.24
N LEU A 8 25.35 2.97 -34.00
CA LEU A 8 23.94 2.79 -33.67
C LEU A 8 23.15 3.84 -34.43
N SER A 9 22.66 3.45 -35.60
CA SER A 9 21.67 4.20 -36.36
C SER A 9 20.50 4.51 -35.42
N THR A 10 20.33 5.79 -35.07
CA THR A 10 19.24 6.33 -34.25
C THR A 10 17.92 6.30 -35.01
N LYS A 11 17.52 5.12 -35.52
CA LYS A 11 16.12 4.87 -35.86
C LYS A 11 15.35 4.89 -34.55
N LEU A 12 14.62 5.98 -34.33
CA LEU A 12 13.70 6.12 -33.21
C LEU A 12 12.77 4.90 -33.20
N PHE A 13 12.78 4.17 -32.09
CA PHE A 13 11.92 3.02 -31.88
C PHE A 13 10.45 3.42 -32.06
N LYS A 14 9.73 2.72 -32.95
CA LYS A 14 8.30 2.91 -33.20
C LYS A 14 7.54 1.69 -32.68
N LEU A 15 6.83 1.86 -31.57
CA LEU A 15 5.86 0.88 -31.10
C LEU A 15 4.63 0.90 -32.01
N ASN A 16 4.14 -0.27 -32.41
CA ASN A 16 2.92 -0.45 -33.20
C ASN A 16 1.74 -0.74 -32.25
N TYR A 17 0.68 0.07 -32.35
CA TYR A 17 -0.50 -0.02 -31.48
C TYR A 17 -1.67 -0.82 -32.09
N GLY A 18 -1.46 -1.48 -33.24
CA GLY A 18 -2.51 -2.18 -33.99
C GLY A 18 -3.05 -1.34 -35.14
N SER A 19 -3.69 -2.00 -36.11
CA SER A 19 -4.11 -1.37 -37.38
C SER A 19 -5.08 -0.21 -37.18
N GLU A 20 -6.03 -0.36 -36.27
CA GLU A 20 -7.06 0.64 -36.00
C GLU A 20 -6.47 1.91 -35.36
N ILE A 21 -5.64 1.75 -34.32
CA ILE A 21 -5.00 2.88 -33.63
C ILE A 21 -3.96 3.54 -34.54
N GLU A 22 -3.16 2.78 -35.28
CA GLU A 22 -2.21 3.36 -36.25
C GLU A 22 -2.91 4.14 -37.35
N ALA A 23 -4.05 3.66 -37.86
CA ALA A 23 -4.81 4.36 -38.89
C ALA A 23 -5.31 5.73 -38.39
N GLU A 24 -5.78 5.81 -37.14
CA GLU A 24 -6.19 7.09 -36.55
C GLU A 24 -5.01 8.02 -36.25
N ILE A 25 -3.87 7.48 -35.81
CA ILE A 25 -2.63 8.27 -35.67
C ILE A 25 -2.25 8.87 -37.02
N GLU A 26 -2.27 8.08 -38.11
CA GLU A 26 -1.93 8.55 -39.46
C GLU A 26 -2.89 9.62 -39.98
N ARG A 27 -4.17 9.59 -39.58
CA ARG A 27 -5.15 10.64 -39.91
C ARG A 27 -4.88 11.95 -39.17
N LEU A 28 -4.38 11.89 -37.93
CA LEU A 28 -4.09 13.08 -37.12
C LEU A 28 -2.76 13.75 -37.48
N LEU A 29 -1.76 12.98 -37.93
CA LEU A 29 -0.44 13.50 -38.31
C LEU A 29 -0.47 14.71 -39.27
N PRO A 30 -1.16 14.69 -40.42
CA PRO A 30 -1.17 15.82 -41.35
C PRO A 30 -1.84 17.07 -40.79
N LEU A 31 -2.69 16.95 -39.77
CA LEU A 31 -3.33 18.08 -39.09
C LEU A 31 -2.38 18.69 -38.06
N ILE A 32 -1.64 17.84 -37.35
CA ILE A 32 -0.60 18.25 -36.40
C ILE A 32 0.56 18.93 -37.14
N ASP A 33 0.96 18.41 -38.30
CA ASP A 33 2.05 18.97 -39.10
C ASP A 33 1.73 20.37 -39.66
N ARG A 34 0.44 20.73 -39.76
CA ARG A 34 0.00 22.08 -40.12
C ARG A 34 0.15 23.10 -38.98
N GLN A 35 0.50 22.65 -37.78
CA GLN A 35 0.65 23.48 -36.58
C GLN A 35 2.13 23.59 -36.16
N PRO A 36 2.89 24.53 -36.74
CA PRO A 36 4.34 24.66 -36.50
C PRO A 36 4.70 24.95 -35.04
N GLU A 37 3.82 25.61 -34.28
CA GLU A 37 4.03 25.89 -32.86
C GLU A 37 4.04 24.62 -32.00
N LEU A 38 3.19 23.64 -32.35
CA LEU A 38 3.11 22.37 -31.64
C LEU A 38 4.22 21.42 -32.06
N THR A 39 4.57 21.38 -33.35
CA THR A 39 5.64 20.50 -33.86
C THR A 39 7.03 20.97 -33.47
N ALA A 40 7.21 22.25 -33.12
CA ALA A 40 8.42 22.75 -32.48
C ALA A 40 8.62 22.20 -31.06
N SER A 41 7.53 21.96 -30.33
CA SER A 41 7.56 21.54 -28.92
C SER A 41 7.45 20.02 -28.76
N PHE A 42 6.74 19.35 -29.67
CA PHE A 42 6.38 17.94 -29.55
C PHE A 42 6.60 17.19 -30.85
N LYS A 43 7.00 15.91 -30.73
CA LYS A 43 7.02 15.01 -31.89
C LYS A 43 5.59 14.73 -32.37
N PRO A 44 5.27 14.88 -33.67
CA PRO A 44 3.89 14.77 -34.18
C PRO A 44 3.17 13.48 -33.76
N ARG A 45 3.87 12.34 -33.86
CA ARG A 45 3.33 11.04 -33.46
C ARG A 45 3.03 10.94 -31.96
N TRP A 46 3.89 11.50 -31.11
CA TRP A 46 3.67 11.48 -29.67
C TRP A 46 2.45 12.34 -29.31
N LEU A 47 2.33 13.51 -29.92
CA LEU A 47 1.19 14.39 -29.73
C LEU A 47 -0.12 13.73 -30.18
N ALA A 48 -0.13 13.04 -31.32
CA ALA A 48 -1.30 12.29 -31.78
C ALA A 48 -1.75 11.24 -30.75
N ILE A 49 -0.81 10.46 -30.21
CA ILE A 49 -1.10 9.46 -29.18
C ILE A 49 -1.68 10.11 -27.92
N LYS A 50 -1.11 11.24 -27.47
CA LYS A 50 -1.60 11.93 -26.27
C LYS A 50 -2.96 12.59 -26.43
N LEU A 51 -3.25 13.07 -27.63
CA LEU A 51 -4.59 13.57 -27.97
C LEU A 51 -5.62 12.45 -28.01
N LEU A 52 -5.24 11.25 -28.49
CA LEU A 52 -6.12 10.07 -28.47
C LEU A 52 -6.36 9.54 -27.04
N GLU A 53 -5.34 9.58 -26.17
CA GLU A 53 -5.43 9.25 -24.73
C GLU A 53 -6.23 10.30 -23.92
N GLY A 54 -6.50 11.48 -24.47
CA GLY A 54 -7.27 12.53 -23.79
C GLY A 54 -6.50 13.24 -22.67
N GLU A 55 -5.17 13.38 -22.78
CA GLU A 55 -4.33 13.96 -21.72
C GLU A 55 -4.68 15.44 -21.43
N PRO A 56 -5.09 15.80 -20.20
CA PRO A 56 -5.63 17.13 -19.89
C PRO A 56 -4.68 18.29 -20.20
N ASP A 57 -3.41 18.16 -19.81
CA ASP A 57 -2.39 19.19 -20.00
C ASP A 57 -2.13 19.47 -21.49
N ILE A 58 -2.17 18.41 -22.30
CA ILE A 58 -1.99 18.50 -23.74
C ILE A 58 -3.21 19.12 -24.40
N ILE A 59 -4.42 18.73 -23.97
CA ILE A 59 -5.67 19.33 -24.46
C ILE A 59 -5.67 20.85 -24.23
N GLU A 60 -5.34 21.30 -23.02
CA GLU A 60 -5.27 22.73 -22.70
C GLU A 60 -4.23 23.45 -23.56
N ARG A 61 -3.07 22.83 -23.80
CA ARG A 61 -2.04 23.40 -24.68
C ARG A 61 -2.50 23.51 -26.13
N VAL A 62 -3.15 22.48 -26.66
CA VAL A 62 -3.66 22.47 -28.04
C VAL A 62 -4.83 23.43 -28.22
N LYS A 63 -5.70 23.62 -27.22
CA LYS A 63 -6.79 24.61 -27.27
C LYS A 63 -6.28 26.03 -27.57
N THR A 64 -5.09 26.37 -27.08
CA THR A 64 -4.50 27.70 -27.28
C THR A 64 -3.84 27.90 -28.65
N ALA A 65 -3.64 26.82 -29.41
CA ALA A 65 -3.00 26.87 -30.72
C ALA A 65 -4.00 27.28 -31.84
N PRO A 66 -3.52 27.87 -32.95
CA PRO A 66 -4.34 28.10 -34.14
C PRO A 66 -4.95 26.79 -34.66
N ASP A 67 -6.26 26.77 -34.93
CA ASP A 67 -7.04 25.57 -35.31
C ASP A 67 -7.02 24.42 -34.28
N GLY A 68 -6.58 24.68 -33.05
CA GLY A 68 -6.58 23.74 -31.92
C GLY A 68 -7.93 23.07 -31.65
N PRO A 69 -9.05 23.82 -31.58
CA PRO A 69 -10.38 23.24 -31.36
C PRO A 69 -10.81 22.25 -32.45
N ALA A 70 -10.45 22.50 -33.71
CA ALA A 70 -10.77 21.60 -34.82
C ALA A 70 -9.94 20.31 -34.74
N LEU A 71 -8.66 20.41 -34.37
CA LEU A 71 -7.80 19.24 -34.12
C LEU A 71 -8.33 18.41 -32.95
N LEU A 72 -8.76 19.04 -31.86
CA LEU A 72 -9.34 18.37 -30.69
C LEU A 72 -10.64 17.64 -31.03
N ALA A 73 -11.52 18.27 -31.82
CA ALA A 73 -12.74 17.62 -32.26
C ALA A 73 -12.46 16.36 -33.11
N GLN A 74 -11.44 16.41 -33.98
CA GLN A 74 -11.04 15.25 -34.77
C GLN A 74 -10.37 14.16 -33.93
N ALA A 75 -9.54 14.52 -32.94
CA ALA A 75 -8.96 13.57 -32.00
C ALA A 75 -10.05 12.87 -31.17
N GLN A 76 -11.04 13.61 -30.67
CA GLN A 76 -12.14 13.04 -29.91
C GLN A 76 -13.01 12.08 -30.75
N GLN A 77 -13.25 12.41 -32.01
CA GLN A 77 -13.93 11.49 -32.94
C GLN A 77 -13.08 10.24 -33.24
N ALA A 78 -11.77 10.39 -33.37
CA ALA A 78 -10.86 9.27 -33.57
C ALA A 78 -10.83 8.35 -32.34
N SER A 79 -10.79 8.91 -31.13
CA SER A 79 -10.90 8.14 -29.90
C SER A 79 -12.20 7.35 -29.83
N ALA A 80 -13.34 7.97 -30.12
CA ALA A 80 -14.63 7.29 -30.13
C ALA A 80 -14.71 6.13 -31.15
N ARG A 81 -14.01 6.23 -32.29
CA ARG A 81 -13.92 5.13 -33.27
C ARG A 81 -13.08 3.97 -32.74
N ILE A 82 -11.97 4.26 -32.06
CA ILE A 82 -11.12 3.25 -31.44
C ILE A 82 -11.91 2.53 -30.33
N GLU A 83 -12.62 3.27 -29.49
CA GLU A 83 -13.45 2.70 -28.42
C GLU A 83 -14.54 1.78 -28.96
N ALA A 84 -15.18 2.17 -30.07
CA ALA A 84 -16.17 1.33 -30.73
C ALA A 84 -15.57 0.04 -31.34
N ALA A 85 -14.30 0.07 -31.77
CA ALA A 85 -13.62 -1.08 -32.37
C ALA A 85 -13.06 -2.07 -31.34
N TYR A 86 -12.51 -1.57 -30.23
CA TYR A 86 -11.87 -2.38 -29.19
C TYR A 86 -12.82 -2.75 -28.04
N GLY A 87 -13.89 -1.99 -27.80
CA GLY A 87 -14.81 -2.18 -26.68
C GLY A 87 -14.28 -1.67 -25.33
N ASP A 88 -13.07 -1.13 -25.30
CA ASP A 88 -12.40 -0.54 -24.15
C ASP A 88 -12.02 0.93 -24.45
N SER A 89 -11.70 1.69 -23.40
CA SER A 89 -11.20 3.07 -23.57
C SER A 89 -9.83 3.11 -24.24
N VAL A 90 -9.53 4.19 -24.97
CA VAL A 90 -8.32 4.30 -25.80
C VAL A 90 -7.03 4.17 -24.98
N ASP A 91 -7.02 4.70 -23.77
CA ASP A 91 -5.90 4.61 -22.82
C ASP A 91 -5.61 3.15 -22.41
N ILE A 92 -6.66 2.34 -22.21
CA ILE A 92 -6.54 0.90 -21.93
C ILE A 92 -5.96 0.19 -23.15
N ALA A 93 -6.50 0.42 -24.35
CA ALA A 93 -6.01 -0.23 -25.57
C ALA A 93 -4.53 0.09 -25.86
N ILE A 94 -4.12 1.35 -25.63
CA ILE A 94 -2.73 1.78 -25.76
C ILE A 94 -1.83 1.14 -24.68
N ALA A 95 -2.31 1.07 -23.43
CA ALA A 95 -1.59 0.41 -22.34
C ALA A 95 -1.38 -1.08 -22.63
N ASP A 96 -2.41 -1.78 -23.12
CA ASP A 96 -2.34 -3.19 -23.48
C ASP A 96 -1.31 -3.45 -24.58
N ALA A 97 -1.24 -2.60 -25.61
CA ALA A 97 -0.21 -2.69 -26.64
C ALA A 97 1.21 -2.49 -26.07
N ARG A 98 1.39 -1.52 -25.15
CA ARG A 98 2.69 -1.28 -24.48
C ARG A 98 3.09 -2.47 -23.61
N TYR A 99 2.19 -2.96 -22.77
CA TYR A 99 2.45 -4.10 -21.90
C TYR A 99 2.65 -5.38 -22.70
N GLY A 100 1.90 -5.59 -23.78
CA GLY A 100 2.08 -6.71 -24.70
C GLY A 100 3.47 -6.73 -25.31
N PHE A 101 3.97 -5.59 -25.78
CA PHE A 101 5.33 -5.47 -26.29
C PHE A 101 6.38 -5.72 -25.21
N ILE A 102 6.24 -5.11 -24.04
CA ILE A 102 7.17 -5.30 -22.91
C ILE A 102 7.20 -6.77 -22.49
N HIS A 103 6.04 -7.43 -22.39
CA HIS A 103 5.96 -8.84 -22.03
C HIS A 103 6.61 -9.74 -23.07
N GLY A 104 6.41 -9.45 -24.36
CA GLY A 104 7.08 -10.14 -25.46
C GLY A 104 8.60 -9.98 -25.40
N LEU A 105 9.09 -8.76 -25.18
CA LEU A 105 10.51 -8.47 -25.05
C LEU A 105 11.12 -9.13 -23.81
N ALA A 106 10.43 -9.06 -22.67
CA ALA A 106 10.85 -9.68 -21.42
C ALA A 106 11.01 -11.20 -21.59
N ARG A 107 10.09 -11.88 -22.29
CA ARG A 107 10.23 -13.32 -22.58
C ARG A 107 11.45 -13.67 -23.43
N GLN A 108 11.91 -12.76 -24.28
CA GLN A 108 13.06 -13.00 -25.16
C GLN A 108 14.40 -12.73 -24.45
N VAL A 109 14.42 -11.78 -23.51
CA VAL A 109 15.64 -11.30 -22.87
C VAL A 109 15.84 -11.91 -21.47
N VAL A 110 14.76 -12.22 -20.77
CA VAL A 110 14.80 -12.79 -19.42
C VAL A 110 14.88 -14.31 -19.51
N ASP A 111 16.05 -14.84 -19.18
CA ASP A 111 16.23 -16.27 -19.00
C ASP A 111 15.65 -16.69 -17.63
N THR A 112 14.49 -17.33 -17.67
CA THR A 112 13.79 -17.84 -16.49
C THR A 112 14.25 -19.25 -16.08
N SER A 113 15.24 -19.84 -16.77
CA SER A 113 15.73 -21.19 -16.47
C SER A 113 16.28 -21.33 -15.05
N GLN A 114 16.83 -20.25 -14.47
CA GLN A 114 17.28 -20.23 -13.07
C GLN A 114 16.17 -19.98 -12.03
N LEU A 115 14.97 -19.56 -12.45
CA LEU A 115 13.79 -19.41 -11.56
C LEU A 115 13.01 -20.73 -11.39
N SER A 116 13.39 -21.80 -12.11
CA SER A 116 12.73 -23.11 -12.05
C SER A 116 13.04 -23.92 -10.78
N ARG A 117 13.93 -23.45 -9.90
CA ARG A 117 13.96 -23.94 -8.53
C ARG A 117 12.74 -23.37 -7.82
N TYR A 118 11.62 -24.10 -7.89
CA TYR A 118 10.51 -23.99 -6.96
C TYR A 118 11.09 -23.93 -5.55
N THR A 119 11.25 -22.72 -5.02
CA THR A 119 11.69 -22.53 -3.65
C THR A 119 10.52 -22.93 -2.76
N PHE A 120 10.80 -23.45 -1.56
CA PHE A 120 9.77 -23.78 -0.58
C PHE A 120 8.75 -22.63 -0.40
N THR A 121 9.21 -21.39 -0.59
CA THR A 121 8.42 -20.14 -0.65
C THR A 121 7.27 -20.17 -1.65
N ASP A 122 7.46 -20.62 -2.89
CA ASP A 122 6.39 -20.63 -3.92
C ASP A 122 5.27 -21.63 -3.61
N ARG A 123 5.60 -22.71 -2.88
CA ARG A 123 4.64 -23.73 -2.48
C ARG A 123 3.77 -23.24 -1.32
N ILE A 124 4.38 -22.49 -0.39
CA ILE A 124 3.69 -21.82 0.70
C ILE A 124 2.79 -20.72 0.12
N ASP A 125 3.29 -19.91 -0.82
CA ASP A 125 2.51 -18.83 -1.43
C ASP A 125 1.27 -19.35 -2.12
N ARG A 126 1.32 -20.48 -2.85
CA ARG A 126 0.13 -21.07 -3.49
C ARG A 126 -0.95 -21.52 -2.51
N ILE A 127 -0.56 -21.98 -1.32
CA ILE A 127 -1.50 -22.42 -0.28
C ILE A 127 -2.07 -21.19 0.45
N VAL A 128 -1.21 -20.21 0.76
CA VAL A 128 -1.58 -18.99 1.48
C VAL A 128 -2.41 -18.03 0.61
N THR A 129 -2.17 -17.97 -0.70
CA THR A 129 -2.92 -17.12 -1.66
C THR A 129 -4.15 -17.80 -2.25
N ASN A 130 -4.42 -19.07 -1.94
CA ASN A 130 -5.67 -19.70 -2.40
C ASN A 130 -6.86 -18.99 -1.76
N ARG A 131 -7.76 -18.46 -2.60
CA ARG A 131 -8.94 -17.67 -2.21
C ARG A 131 -9.81 -18.31 -1.13
N LEU A 132 -9.87 -19.65 -1.05
CA LEU A 132 -10.66 -20.35 -0.03
C LEU A 132 -9.88 -20.67 1.25
N LEU A 133 -8.57 -20.91 1.16
CA LEU A 133 -7.73 -21.34 2.28
C LEU A 133 -6.98 -20.18 2.95
N GLY A 134 -6.76 -19.07 2.23
CA GLY A 134 -6.02 -17.92 2.74
C GLY A 134 -6.66 -17.27 3.96
N LEU A 135 -7.99 -17.12 3.97
CA LEU A 135 -8.71 -16.52 5.11
C LEU A 135 -8.67 -17.42 6.37
N PRO A 136 -8.95 -18.73 6.30
CA PRO A 136 -8.74 -19.64 7.42
C PRO A 136 -7.28 -19.65 7.94
N ILE A 137 -6.30 -19.68 7.05
CA ILE A 137 -4.88 -19.65 7.42
C ILE A 137 -4.56 -18.34 8.14
N PHE A 138 -5.07 -17.21 7.64
CA PHE A 138 -4.91 -15.93 8.30
C PHE A 138 -5.47 -15.92 9.72
N LEU A 139 -6.69 -16.42 9.92
CA LEU A 139 -7.29 -16.51 11.26
C LEU A 139 -6.48 -17.40 12.19
N VAL A 140 -5.95 -18.53 11.70
CA VAL A 140 -5.09 -19.42 12.49
C VAL A 140 -3.79 -18.74 12.86
N VAL A 141 -3.13 -18.04 11.93
CA VAL A 141 -1.88 -17.32 12.20
C VAL A 141 -2.11 -16.20 13.20
N MET A 142 -3.18 -15.42 13.05
CA MET A 142 -3.55 -14.37 14.01
C MET A 142 -3.86 -14.96 15.38
N TYR A 143 -4.63 -16.05 15.45
CA TYR A 143 -4.91 -16.75 16.70
C TYR A 143 -3.62 -17.20 17.39
N VAL A 144 -2.71 -17.85 16.66
CA VAL A 144 -1.41 -18.29 17.21
C VAL A 144 -0.58 -17.08 17.68
N MET A 145 -0.56 -16.00 16.90
CA MET A 145 0.13 -14.76 17.29
C MET A 145 -0.43 -14.21 18.61
N PHE A 146 -1.74 -14.02 18.74
CA PHE A 146 -2.35 -13.51 19.98
C PHE A 146 -2.11 -14.45 21.16
N LYS A 147 -2.22 -15.76 20.95
CA LYS A 147 -1.92 -16.77 21.97
C LYS A 147 -0.47 -16.66 22.45
N LEU A 148 0.48 -16.49 21.53
CA LEU A 148 1.89 -16.30 21.89
C LEU A 148 2.11 -14.97 22.62
N VAL A 149 1.47 -13.87 22.19
CA VAL A 149 1.59 -12.58 22.87
C VAL A 149 1.09 -12.67 24.31
N VAL A 150 -0.09 -13.25 24.53
CA VAL A 150 -0.67 -13.41 25.88
C VAL A 150 0.19 -14.32 26.74
N ASP A 151 0.52 -15.53 26.26
CA ASP A 151 1.26 -16.51 27.05
C ASP A 151 2.68 -16.05 27.38
N VAL A 152 3.35 -15.39 26.44
CA VAL A 152 4.71 -14.89 26.65
C VAL A 152 4.69 -13.65 27.53
N SER A 153 3.72 -12.75 27.39
CA SER A 153 3.68 -11.52 28.20
C SER A 153 3.22 -11.74 29.64
N ALA A 154 2.27 -12.67 29.88
CA ALA A 154 1.70 -12.94 31.20
C ALA A 154 2.71 -13.00 32.36
N PRO A 155 3.79 -13.82 32.31
CA PRO A 155 4.75 -13.88 33.42
C PRO A 155 5.47 -12.55 33.67
N TYR A 156 5.65 -11.72 32.64
CA TYR A 156 6.25 -10.39 32.79
C TYR A 156 5.27 -9.37 33.33
N LEU A 157 3.99 -9.46 32.95
CA LEU A 157 2.92 -8.62 33.52
C LEU A 157 2.83 -8.86 35.03
N ASP A 158 2.74 -10.12 35.45
CA ASP A 158 2.66 -10.53 36.86
C ASP A 158 3.91 -10.10 37.64
N TRP A 159 5.09 -10.20 37.01
CA TRP A 159 6.34 -9.76 37.62
C TRP A 159 6.38 -8.25 37.86
N VAL A 160 6.02 -7.44 36.84
CA VAL A 160 5.99 -5.97 36.99
C VAL A 160 4.95 -5.56 38.02
N ASP A 161 3.74 -6.13 37.97
CA ASP A 161 2.68 -5.83 38.93
C ASP A 161 3.11 -6.20 40.35
N GLY A 162 3.70 -7.37 40.55
CA GLY A 162 4.21 -7.82 41.84
C GLY A 162 5.35 -6.95 42.39
N VAL A 163 6.23 -6.42 41.52
CA VAL A 163 7.29 -5.48 41.93
C VAL A 163 6.70 -4.13 42.36
N ILE A 164 5.70 -3.64 41.62
CA ILE A 164 5.10 -2.33 41.89
C ILE A 164 4.23 -2.37 43.15
N THR A 165 3.32 -3.32 43.24
CA THR A 165 2.42 -3.49 44.40
C THR A 165 3.14 -3.99 45.65
N GLY A 166 4.24 -4.71 45.50
CA GLY A 166 5.06 -5.21 46.61
C GLY A 166 6.17 -4.25 47.02
N PRO A 167 7.44 -4.51 46.63
CA PRO A 167 8.60 -3.81 47.15
C PRO A 167 8.58 -2.29 46.92
N VAL A 168 8.08 -1.81 45.77
CA VAL A 168 8.03 -0.37 45.48
C VAL A 168 7.04 0.35 46.40
N THR A 169 5.81 -0.17 46.50
CA THR A 169 4.77 0.40 47.38
C THR A 169 5.17 0.32 48.85
N ASN A 170 5.73 -0.81 49.29
CA ASN A 170 6.19 -1.01 50.68
C ASN A 170 7.36 -0.08 51.04
N TRP A 171 8.28 0.15 50.11
CA TRP A 171 9.40 1.08 50.31
C TRP A 171 8.91 2.52 50.41
N ALA A 172 8.01 2.93 49.52
CA ALA A 172 7.38 4.26 49.54
C ALA A 172 6.59 4.49 50.85
N ALA A 173 5.80 3.51 51.28
CA ALA A 173 5.05 3.57 52.54
C ALA A 173 6.00 3.68 53.75
N SER A 174 7.10 2.93 53.76
CA SER A 174 8.10 3.00 54.84
C SER A 174 8.76 4.39 54.91
N LEU A 175 9.07 4.99 53.76
CA LEU A 175 9.64 6.34 53.66
C LEU A 175 8.69 7.42 54.17
N LEU A 176 7.40 7.31 53.83
CA LEU A 176 6.38 8.26 54.27
C LEU A 176 6.12 8.14 55.78
N ASN A 177 6.15 6.93 56.32
CA ASN A 177 6.07 6.68 57.76
C ASN A 177 7.27 7.26 58.54
N LEU A 178 8.48 7.21 57.97
CA LEU A 178 9.68 7.80 58.60
C LEU A 178 9.60 9.33 58.74
N VAL A 179 8.90 9.99 57.82
CA VAL A 179 8.72 11.45 57.81
C VAL A 179 7.46 11.87 58.59
N ALA A 180 6.73 10.91 59.19
CA ALA A 180 5.45 11.13 59.84
C ALA A 180 4.47 11.89 58.92
N ALA A 181 4.41 11.48 57.66
CA ALA A 181 3.55 12.09 56.65
C ALA A 181 2.06 11.97 57.05
N PRO A 182 1.23 12.98 56.73
CA PRO A 182 -0.20 12.93 56.98
C PRO A 182 -0.91 11.94 56.05
N GLU A 183 -2.04 11.39 56.50
CA GLU A 183 -2.76 10.29 55.82
C GLU A 183 -3.18 10.61 54.37
N TRP A 184 -3.53 11.86 54.09
CA TRP A 184 -3.88 12.28 52.72
C TRP A 184 -2.71 12.15 51.74
N LEU A 185 -1.47 12.30 52.22
CA LEU A 185 -0.27 12.19 51.41
C LEU A 185 0.08 10.71 51.14
N HIS A 186 -0.19 9.81 52.08
CA HIS A 186 -0.12 8.37 51.85
C HIS A 186 -1.06 7.94 50.73
N ALA A 187 -2.34 8.31 50.82
CA ALA A 187 -3.34 7.96 49.81
C ALA A 187 -2.98 8.55 48.43
N MET A 188 -2.50 9.80 48.38
CA MET A 188 -2.10 10.42 47.11
C MET A 188 -0.93 9.69 46.44
N ILE A 189 0.08 9.28 47.20
CA ILE A 189 1.29 8.68 46.64
C ILE A 189 1.11 7.19 46.34
N LEU A 190 0.56 6.42 47.28
CA LEU A 190 0.42 4.97 47.15
C LEU A 190 -0.73 4.63 46.17
N ASP A 191 -1.94 5.12 46.46
CA ASP A 191 -3.14 4.78 45.70
C ASP A 191 -3.34 5.67 44.45
N GLY A 192 -2.75 6.86 44.44
CA GLY A 192 -2.80 7.77 43.29
C GLY A 192 -1.64 7.55 42.34
N VAL A 193 -0.44 7.95 42.74
CA VAL A 193 0.73 7.99 41.85
C VAL A 193 1.27 6.61 41.55
N ILE A 194 1.54 5.79 42.57
CA ILE A 194 2.18 4.47 42.39
C ILE A 194 1.22 3.51 41.72
N ALA A 195 -0.04 3.43 42.15
CA ALA A 195 -1.04 2.61 41.48
C ALA A 195 -1.31 3.08 40.03
N GLY A 196 -1.40 4.40 39.80
CA GLY A 196 -1.66 4.96 38.47
C GLY A 196 -0.51 4.72 37.49
N VAL A 197 0.72 5.06 37.87
CA VAL A 197 1.93 4.79 37.05
C VAL A 197 2.17 3.29 36.94
N GLY A 198 1.85 2.54 38.00
CA GLY A 198 1.90 1.09 38.03
C GLY A 198 1.06 0.45 36.95
N GLY A 199 -0.21 0.85 36.85
CA GLY A 199 -1.11 0.38 35.80
C GLY A 199 -0.52 0.58 34.40
N VAL A 200 0.04 1.75 34.11
CA VAL A 200 0.65 2.02 32.78
C VAL A 200 1.90 1.16 32.54
N LEU A 201 2.77 1.02 33.55
CA LEU A 201 4.02 0.27 33.43
C LEU A 201 3.79 -1.23 33.24
N VAL A 202 2.74 -1.79 33.87
CA VAL A 202 2.38 -3.20 33.73
C VAL A 202 2.05 -3.54 32.27
N PHE A 203 1.53 -2.63 31.45
CA PHE A 203 1.26 -2.92 30.03
C PHE A 203 2.49 -2.94 29.12
N VAL A 204 3.63 -2.40 29.55
CA VAL A 204 4.83 -2.25 28.71
C VAL A 204 5.38 -3.59 28.20
N PRO A 205 5.54 -4.64 29.03
CA PRO A 205 5.98 -5.95 28.55
C PRO A 205 5.03 -6.55 27.50
N GLY A 206 3.72 -6.41 27.69
CA GLY A 206 2.71 -6.87 26.74
C GLY A 206 2.85 -6.19 25.38
N LEU A 207 2.98 -4.86 25.37
CA LEU A 207 3.24 -4.10 24.15
C LEU A 207 4.54 -4.50 23.46
N PHE A 208 5.62 -4.68 24.23
CA PHE A 208 6.91 -5.09 23.69
C PHE A 208 6.82 -6.44 22.96
N VAL A 209 6.20 -7.44 23.59
CA VAL A 209 6.01 -8.77 23.00
C VAL A 209 5.11 -8.71 21.76
N LEU A 210 4.01 -7.95 21.82
CA LEU A 210 3.13 -7.70 20.68
C LEU A 210 3.90 -7.13 19.49
N TYR A 211 4.63 -6.03 19.69
CA TYR A 211 5.40 -5.41 18.62
C TYR A 211 6.49 -6.34 18.10
N PHE A 212 7.18 -7.08 18.95
CA PHE A 212 8.17 -8.06 18.52
C PHE A 212 7.59 -9.09 17.54
N PHE A 213 6.42 -9.67 17.84
CA PHE A 213 5.76 -10.61 16.93
C PHE A 213 5.20 -9.94 15.67
N LEU A 214 4.69 -8.70 15.78
CA LEU A 214 4.26 -7.93 14.62
C LEU A 214 5.41 -7.65 13.66
N THR A 215 6.58 -7.23 14.17
CA THR A 215 7.77 -7.00 13.34
C THR A 215 8.23 -8.30 12.67
N LEU A 216 8.18 -9.43 13.39
CA LEU A 216 8.50 -10.73 12.81
C LEU A 216 7.55 -11.11 11.65
N LEU A 217 6.25 -10.82 11.80
CA LEU A 217 5.27 -11.02 10.72
C LEU A 217 5.48 -10.07 9.55
N GLU A 218 5.89 -8.84 9.80
CA GLU A 218 6.24 -7.86 8.78
C GLU A 218 7.49 -8.28 8.00
N ASP A 219 8.58 -8.61 8.71
CA ASP A 219 9.87 -9.03 8.14
C ASP A 219 9.77 -10.36 7.36
N SER A 220 8.85 -11.25 7.76
CA SER A 220 8.58 -12.49 7.02
C SER A 220 7.88 -12.27 5.66
N GLY A 221 7.47 -11.03 5.36
CA GLY A 221 6.69 -10.69 4.17
C GLY A 221 5.24 -11.21 4.22
N TYR A 222 4.80 -11.78 5.35
CA TYR A 222 3.44 -12.28 5.52
C TYR A 222 2.42 -11.15 5.42
N MET A 223 2.71 -9.98 6.02
CA MET A 223 1.84 -8.80 5.95
C MET A 223 1.59 -8.34 4.51
N ALA A 224 2.60 -8.38 3.64
CA ALA A 224 2.44 -8.02 2.23
C ALA A 224 1.48 -8.99 1.49
N ARG A 225 1.55 -10.29 1.79
CA ARG A 225 0.66 -11.32 1.21
C ARG A 225 -0.77 -11.20 1.73
N VAL A 226 -0.93 -10.95 3.02
CA VAL A 226 -2.26 -10.78 3.63
C VAL A 226 -2.92 -9.50 3.14
N ALA A 227 -2.18 -8.40 2.99
CA ALA A 227 -2.72 -7.15 2.44
C ALA A 227 -3.38 -7.38 1.07
N PHE A 228 -2.76 -8.16 0.19
CA PHE A 228 -3.34 -8.54 -1.11
C PHE A 228 -4.61 -9.40 -0.96
N LEU A 229 -4.60 -10.36 -0.02
CA LEU A 229 -5.78 -11.18 0.26
C LEU A 229 -6.96 -10.33 0.80
N MET A 230 -6.67 -9.31 1.59
CA MET A 230 -7.65 -8.45 2.26
C MET A 230 -8.18 -7.33 1.38
N ASP A 231 -7.46 -6.93 0.33
CA ASP A 231 -7.86 -5.88 -0.62
C ASP A 231 -9.23 -6.19 -1.25
N LYS A 232 -9.53 -7.47 -1.50
CA LYS A 232 -10.83 -7.90 -2.01
C LYS A 232 -11.96 -7.84 -0.98
N PHE A 233 -11.67 -8.07 0.30
CA PHE A 233 -12.68 -7.98 1.36
C PHE A 233 -12.95 -6.52 1.72
N MET A 234 -11.90 -5.70 1.76
CA MET A 234 -12.02 -4.27 2.01
C MET A 234 -12.72 -3.53 0.88
N SER A 235 -12.45 -3.88 -0.37
CA SER A 235 -13.18 -3.28 -1.51
C SER A 235 -14.68 -3.56 -1.49
N PHE A 236 -15.14 -4.69 -0.90
CA PHE A 236 -16.57 -4.93 -0.66
C PHE A 236 -17.17 -3.93 0.34
N THR A 237 -16.39 -3.54 1.35
CA THR A 237 -16.78 -2.49 2.32
C THR A 237 -16.53 -1.07 1.83
N GLY A 238 -16.02 -0.89 0.60
CA GLY A 238 -15.68 0.42 0.02
C GLY A 238 -14.39 1.04 0.58
N LEU A 239 -13.55 0.25 1.25
CA LEU A 239 -12.26 0.67 1.82
C LEU A 239 -11.10 0.15 0.98
N HIS A 240 -9.99 0.88 0.96
CA HIS A 240 -8.75 0.44 0.32
C HIS A 240 -8.06 -0.63 1.19
N GLY A 241 -7.45 -1.67 0.60
CA GLY A 241 -6.69 -2.69 1.34
C GLY A 241 -5.55 -2.16 2.21
N LYS A 242 -5.07 -0.93 1.99
CA LYS A 242 -4.11 -0.24 2.87
C LYS A 242 -4.68 -0.01 4.28
N SER A 243 -6.00 0.11 4.44
CA SER A 243 -6.71 0.26 5.73
C SER A 243 -6.59 -0.96 6.65
N PHE A 244 -6.19 -2.11 6.11
CA PHE A 244 -6.09 -3.35 6.86
C PHE A 244 -4.96 -3.35 7.89
N ILE A 245 -3.84 -2.68 7.58
CA ILE A 245 -2.66 -2.63 8.45
C ILE A 245 -2.99 -1.95 9.79
N PRO A 246 -3.62 -0.75 9.82
CA PRO A 246 -4.09 -0.15 11.07
C PRO A 246 -5.11 -1.01 11.81
N LEU A 247 -5.99 -1.74 11.11
CA LEU A 247 -7.01 -2.57 11.73
C LEU A 247 -6.45 -3.80 12.43
N ILE A 248 -5.44 -4.47 11.85
CA ILE A 248 -4.69 -5.52 12.56
C ILE A 248 -4.04 -4.94 13.81
N LEU A 249 -3.38 -3.78 13.67
CA LEU A 249 -2.70 -3.14 14.80
C LEU A 249 -3.68 -2.83 15.93
N GLY A 250 -4.94 -2.56 15.59
CA GLY A 250 -6.04 -2.27 16.54
C GLY A 250 -6.39 -3.41 17.47
N PHE A 251 -6.24 -4.67 17.02
CA PHE A 251 -6.40 -5.83 17.90
C PHE A 251 -5.29 -5.93 18.96
N GLY A 252 -4.11 -5.36 18.68
CA GLY A 252 -3.01 -5.31 19.64
C GLY A 252 -3.17 -4.14 20.61
N CYS A 253 -3.26 -2.92 20.06
CA CYS A 253 -3.53 -1.72 20.86
C CYS A 253 -4.21 -0.65 19.99
N ALA A 254 -5.32 -0.11 20.48
CA ALA A 254 -6.11 0.87 19.75
C ALA A 254 -5.37 2.21 19.52
N VAL A 255 -4.51 2.63 20.46
CA VAL A 255 -3.78 3.92 20.37
C VAL A 255 -2.83 4.00 19.16
N PRO A 256 -1.84 3.08 19.01
CA PRO A 256 -0.95 3.09 17.86
C PRO A 256 -1.68 2.75 16.56
N ALA A 257 -2.75 1.97 16.62
CA ALA A 257 -3.59 1.67 15.47
C ALA A 257 -4.31 2.90 14.91
N VAL A 258 -4.92 3.71 15.79
CA VAL A 258 -5.49 5.01 15.39
C VAL A 258 -4.38 5.91 14.84
N TYR A 259 -3.22 5.96 15.48
CA TYR A 259 -2.08 6.75 14.99
C TYR A 259 -1.61 6.30 13.60
N ALA A 260 -1.61 5.00 13.32
CA ALA A 260 -1.20 4.42 12.04
C ALA A 260 -2.16 4.79 10.90
N THR A 261 -3.43 5.12 11.17
CA THR A 261 -4.37 5.56 10.12
C THR A 261 -3.90 6.80 9.36
N ARG A 262 -3.00 7.60 9.95
CA ARG A 262 -2.43 8.79 9.29
C ARG A 262 -1.66 8.48 8.00
N THR A 263 -1.22 7.24 7.81
CA THR A 263 -0.51 6.82 6.58
C THR A 263 -1.46 6.57 5.41
N LEU A 264 -2.78 6.53 5.64
CA LEU A 264 -3.79 6.40 4.59
C LEU A 264 -3.91 7.71 3.80
N GLU A 265 -3.76 7.62 2.49
CA GLU A 265 -3.79 8.77 1.55
C GLU A 265 -5.19 9.41 1.48
N ASN A 266 -6.24 8.59 1.48
CA ASN A 266 -7.62 9.04 1.40
C ASN A 266 -8.16 9.40 2.79
N GLU A 267 -8.77 10.59 2.90
CA GLU A 267 -9.39 11.06 4.13
C GLU A 267 -10.58 10.20 4.58
N ARG A 268 -11.41 9.74 3.62
CA ARG A 268 -12.54 8.84 3.90
C ARG A 268 -12.07 7.53 4.52
N ASP A 269 -11.06 6.90 3.93
CA ASP A 269 -10.48 5.66 4.44
C ASP A 269 -9.85 5.89 5.82
N ARG A 270 -9.16 7.02 6.02
CA ARG A 270 -8.57 7.37 7.32
C ARG A 270 -9.61 7.48 8.43
N ILE A 271 -10.67 8.24 8.20
CA ILE A 271 -11.74 8.44 9.20
C ILE A 271 -12.47 7.13 9.48
N ALA A 272 -12.85 6.40 8.43
CA ALA A 272 -13.54 5.12 8.57
C ALA A 272 -12.69 4.10 9.33
N THR A 273 -11.40 3.98 8.97
CA THR A 273 -10.47 3.06 9.65
C THR A 273 -10.27 3.46 11.11
N GLY A 274 -10.12 4.76 11.41
CA GLY A 274 -9.98 5.26 12.77
C GLY A 274 -11.21 5.00 13.65
N LEU A 275 -12.41 5.05 13.09
CA LEU A 275 -13.66 4.72 13.78
C LEU A 275 -13.84 3.21 14.01
N LEU A 276 -13.29 2.38 13.12
CA LEU A 276 -13.36 0.92 13.22
C LEU A 276 -12.33 0.35 14.21
N VAL A 277 -11.19 1.00 14.40
CA VAL A 277 -10.13 0.53 15.31
C VAL A 277 -10.63 0.29 16.75
N PRO A 278 -11.41 1.17 17.39
CA PRO A 278 -11.98 0.92 18.72
C PRO A 278 -12.95 -0.27 18.81
N LEU A 279 -13.49 -0.72 17.68
CA LEU A 279 -14.36 -1.91 17.63
C LEU A 279 -13.54 -3.22 17.59
N MET A 280 -12.22 -3.11 17.38
CA MET A 280 -11.31 -4.23 17.56
C MET A 280 -11.05 -4.41 19.05
N SER A 281 -11.34 -5.60 19.58
CA SER A 281 -11.17 -5.89 21.00
C SER A 281 -9.70 -5.89 21.40
N CYS A 282 -9.24 -4.76 21.93
CA CYS A 282 -8.00 -4.61 22.69
C CYS A 282 -8.20 -5.22 24.09
N SER A 283 -7.17 -5.84 24.66
CA SER A 283 -7.21 -6.47 25.99
C SER A 283 -7.15 -5.48 27.17
N ALA A 284 -7.03 -4.18 26.88
CA ALA A 284 -6.97 -3.09 27.84
C ALA A 284 -8.26 -2.25 27.82
#